data_AF-A0A2U2M8I6-F1
#
_entry.id   AF-A0A2U2M8I6-F1
#
_cell.length_a   1.000
_cell.length_b   1.000
_cell.length_c   1.000
_cell.angle_alpha   90.00
_cell.angle_beta   90.00
_cell.angle_gamma   90.00
#
_symmetry.space_group_name_H-M   'P 1'
#
loop_
_entity.id
_entity.type
_entity.pdbx_description
1 polymer ?
#
loop_
_entity_poly.entity_id
_entity_poly.type
_entity_poly.pdbx_seq_one_letter_code
_entity_poly.pdbx_strand_id
1 'polypeptide(L)'
;MGTKTILTNEEIEHLARRIINYYWLDYNNAEIELQENELYMFVEAPNHATVGVSVDLTDLVLDDKKMVKKIILKAIAERIRTFSADDEFDEIWSAEFGRHNGYRPSEFIQMLQEDEEYFKEHAVRMYKAAISLDYEEVLEDDK
;
A
#
# COMPACT_ATOMS: atom_id res chain seq x y z
N MET A 1 4.96 -35.94 -7.79
CA MET A 1 4.65 -34.90 -6.79
C MET A 1 5.59 -33.74 -7.08
N GLY A 2 5.11 -32.67 -7.71
CA GLY A 2 5.94 -31.48 -7.88
C GLY A 2 6.14 -30.84 -6.52
N THR A 3 7.39 -30.57 -6.14
CA THR A 3 7.69 -29.75 -4.97
C THR A 3 7.07 -28.38 -5.19
N LYS A 4 6.04 -28.03 -4.41
CA LYS A 4 5.55 -26.66 -4.36
C LYS A 4 6.69 -25.79 -3.82
N THR A 5 7.11 -24.80 -4.59
CA THR A 5 8.17 -23.87 -4.20
C THR A 5 7.56 -22.80 -3.32
N ILE A 6 8.02 -22.72 -2.08
CA ILE A 6 7.70 -21.61 -1.15
C ILE A 6 8.36 -20.34 -1.69
N LEU A 7 7.63 -19.23 -1.73
CA LEU A 7 8.17 -17.93 -2.13
C LEU A 7 9.32 -17.53 -1.19
N THR A 8 10.41 -17.05 -1.77
CA THR A 8 11.50 -16.48 -0.99
C THR A 8 11.15 -15.08 -0.52
N ASN A 9 11.86 -14.60 0.51
CA ASN A 9 11.77 -13.22 0.99
C ASN A 9 11.94 -12.20 -0.15
N GLU A 10 12.93 -12.41 -1.01
CA GLU A 10 13.18 -11.56 -2.18
C GLU A 10 12.00 -11.56 -3.16
N GLU A 11 11.32 -12.69 -3.35
CA GLU A 11 10.15 -12.77 -4.24
C GLU A 11 8.95 -12.01 -3.68
N ILE A 12 8.77 -12.02 -2.35
CA ILE A 12 7.71 -11.28 -1.65
C ILE A 12 7.99 -9.78 -1.71
N GLU A 13 9.21 -9.34 -1.39
CA GLU A 13 9.62 -7.94 -1.48
C GLU A 13 9.52 -7.42 -2.92
N HIS A 14 9.96 -8.21 -3.90
CA HIS A 14 9.84 -7.83 -5.31
C HIS A 14 8.37 -7.72 -5.74
N LEU A 15 7.50 -8.59 -5.24
CA LEU A 15 6.07 -8.52 -5.50
C LEU A 15 5.45 -7.26 -4.90
N ALA A 16 5.77 -6.94 -3.64
CA ALA A 16 5.34 -5.70 -2.98
C ALA A 16 5.82 -4.46 -3.75
N ARG A 17 7.11 -4.41 -4.13
CA ARG A 17 7.69 -3.30 -4.91
C ARG A 17 6.99 -3.11 -6.24
N ARG A 18 6.66 -4.20 -6.94
CA ARG A 18 5.90 -4.14 -8.19
C ARG A 18 4.49 -3.59 -8.00
N ILE A 19 3.83 -3.91 -6.89
CA ILE A 19 2.51 -3.35 -6.57
C ILE A 19 2.64 -1.84 -6.33
N ILE A 20 3.55 -1.41 -5.44
CA ILE A 20 3.79 0.00 -5.14
C ILE A 20 4.07 0.79 -6.42
N ASN A 21 4.99 0.31 -7.26
CA ASN A 21 5.34 0.99 -8.52
C ASN A 21 4.17 1.03 -9.52
N TYR A 22 3.39 -0.05 -9.64
CA TYR A 22 2.25 -0.09 -10.57
C TYR A 22 1.15 0.90 -10.18
N TYR A 23 0.92 1.07 -8.88
CA TYR A 23 -0.03 2.02 -8.33
C TYR A 23 0.56 3.40 -8.06
N TRP A 24 1.82 3.65 -8.46
CA TRP A 24 2.51 4.92 -8.32
C TRP A 24 2.60 5.41 -6.86
N LEU A 25 2.75 4.50 -5.91
CA LEU A 25 2.76 4.79 -4.46
C LEU A 25 4.17 4.97 -3.86
N ASP A 26 5.16 5.34 -4.69
CA ASP A 26 6.55 5.49 -4.25
C ASP A 26 6.89 6.94 -3.89
N TYR A 27 6.59 7.89 -4.79
CA TYR A 27 6.92 9.33 -4.69
C TYR A 27 8.31 9.71 -4.11
N ASN A 28 9.25 8.76 -4.14
CA ASN A 28 10.63 8.76 -3.64
C ASN A 28 10.79 8.46 -2.14
N ASN A 29 9.76 7.99 -1.46
CA ASN A 29 9.82 7.61 -0.04
C ASN A 29 9.19 6.24 0.26
N ALA A 30 8.88 5.39 -0.73
CA ALA A 30 8.39 4.05 -0.40
C ALA A 30 9.51 3.10 0.00
N GLU A 31 9.34 2.54 1.18
CA GLU A 31 10.23 1.56 1.76
C GLU A 31 9.53 0.20 1.87
N ILE A 32 10.31 -0.87 1.80
CA ILE A 32 9.83 -2.24 1.95
C ILE A 32 10.88 -2.98 2.74
N GLU A 33 10.46 -3.65 3.80
CA GLU A 33 11.32 -4.46 4.64
C GLU A 33 10.56 -5.71 5.07
N LEU A 34 11.16 -6.88 4.84
CA LEU A 34 10.63 -8.13 5.36
C LEU A 34 11.51 -8.61 6.53
N GLN A 35 10.94 -8.63 7.74
CA GLN A 35 11.61 -9.17 8.93
C GLN A 35 10.88 -10.42 9.40
N GLU A 36 11.59 -11.55 9.45
CA GLU A 36 11.03 -12.86 9.81
C GLU A 36 9.81 -13.20 8.95
N ASN A 37 8.60 -13.05 9.49
CA ASN A 37 7.32 -13.30 8.83
C ASN A 37 6.45 -12.04 8.73
N GLU A 38 7.00 -10.83 8.90
CA GLU A 38 6.23 -9.60 8.82
C GLU A 38 6.80 -8.68 7.73
N LEU A 39 5.95 -8.34 6.76
CA LEU A 39 6.26 -7.42 5.68
C LEU A 39 5.82 -6.02 6.08
N TYR A 40 6.79 -5.13 6.27
CA TYR A 40 6.58 -3.71 6.48
C TYR A 40 6.74 -2.95 5.16
N MET A 41 5.85 -2.00 4.92
CA MET A 41 5.89 -1.12 3.75
C MET A 41 5.52 0.29 4.16
N PHE A 42 6.21 1.27 3.58
CA PHE A 42 5.75 2.65 3.55
C PHE A 42 5.35 2.99 2.12
N VAL A 43 4.19 3.64 1.95
CA VAL A 43 3.72 4.14 0.66
C VAL A 43 3.49 5.63 0.74
N GLU A 44 3.75 6.34 -0.34
CA GLU A 44 3.70 7.80 -0.38
C GLU A 44 2.76 8.27 -1.50
N ALA A 45 2.08 9.39 -1.28
CA ALA A 45 1.24 10.10 -2.23
C ALA A 45 1.94 11.36 -2.81
N PRO A 46 1.39 11.99 -3.86
CA PRO A 46 2.07 13.09 -4.58
C PRO A 46 2.50 14.28 -3.72
N ASN A 47 1.75 14.63 -2.68
CA ASN A 47 2.04 15.72 -1.76
C ASN A 47 2.73 15.24 -0.47
N HIS A 48 3.38 14.07 -0.53
CA HIS A 48 4.26 13.51 0.51
C HIS A 48 3.56 12.95 1.75
N ALA A 49 2.22 12.80 1.74
CA ALA A 49 1.57 11.99 2.76
C ALA A 49 2.09 10.55 2.69
N THR A 50 2.55 10.03 3.82
CA THR A 50 3.12 8.68 3.92
C THR A 50 2.25 7.80 4.81
N VAL A 51 2.02 6.56 4.38
CA VAL A 51 1.22 5.58 5.12
C VAL A 51 2.03 4.31 5.35
N GLY A 52 2.19 3.93 6.62
CA GLY A 52 2.81 2.67 7.02
C GLY A 52 1.82 1.51 7.00
N VAL A 53 2.22 0.39 6.37
CA VAL A 53 1.44 -0.83 6.17
C VAL A 53 2.25 -2.02 6.69
N SER A 54 1.61 -2.91 7.45
CA SER A 54 2.21 -4.19 7.85
C SER A 54 1.34 -5.38 7.42
N VAL A 55 2.00 -6.49 7.10
CA VAL A 55 1.35 -7.76 6.75
C VAL A 55 2.03 -8.89 7.50
N ASP A 56 1.27 -9.54 8.38
CA ASP A 56 1.69 -10.79 9.02
C ASP A 56 1.54 -11.96 8.04
N LEU A 57 2.65 -12.68 7.83
CA LEU A 57 2.76 -13.82 6.92
C LEU A 57 2.82 -15.16 7.66
N THR A 58 2.76 -15.19 9.00
CA THR A 58 3.03 -16.37 9.84
C THR A 58 2.15 -17.58 9.49
N ASP A 59 0.89 -17.35 9.15
CA ASP A 59 -0.08 -18.40 8.83
C ASP A 59 -0.39 -18.51 7.32
N LEU A 60 0.42 -17.87 6.46
CA LEU A 60 0.16 -17.84 5.03
C LEU A 60 0.75 -19.03 4.29
N VAL A 61 -0.01 -19.52 3.30
CA VAL A 61 0.49 -20.47 2.33
C VAL A 61 1.34 -19.72 1.30
N LEU A 62 2.63 -19.55 1.63
CA LEU A 62 3.60 -18.82 0.80
C LEU A 62 3.99 -19.55 -0.49
N ASP A 63 3.42 -20.71 -0.79
CA ASP A 63 3.57 -21.37 -2.09
C ASP A 63 2.61 -20.86 -3.17
N ASP A 64 1.67 -19.99 -2.79
CA ASP A 64 0.71 -19.36 -3.70
C ASP A 64 1.00 -17.85 -3.85
N LYS A 65 1.74 -17.51 -4.91
CA LYS A 65 2.07 -16.13 -5.28
C LYS A 65 0.85 -15.24 -5.50
N LYS A 66 -0.25 -15.81 -5.97
CA LYS A 66 -1.48 -15.07 -6.24
C LYS A 66 -2.18 -14.71 -4.93
N MET A 67 -2.24 -15.65 -3.99
CA MET A 67 -2.74 -15.40 -2.63
C MET A 67 -1.91 -14.33 -1.92
N VAL A 68 -0.57 -14.44 -1.95
CA VAL A 68 0.31 -13.42 -1.34
C VAL A 68 0.10 -12.04 -1.99
N LYS A 69 0.03 -11.98 -3.33
CA LYS A 69 -0.27 -10.73 -4.05
C LYS A 69 -1.59 -10.11 -3.60
N LYS A 70 -2.64 -10.92 -3.47
CA LYS A 70 -3.97 -10.49 -3.03
C LYS A 70 -3.92 -9.89 -1.63
N ILE A 71 -3.20 -10.52 -0.71
CA ILE A 71 -3.07 -10.06 0.68
C ILE A 71 -2.36 -8.72 0.72
N ILE A 72 -1.23 -8.57 0.02
CA ILE A 72 -0.49 -7.30 -0.04
C ILE A 72 -1.37 -6.18 -0.63
N LEU A 73 -2.09 -6.46 -1.73
CA LEU A 73 -3.03 -5.49 -2.32
C LEU A 73 -4.10 -5.03 -1.33
N LYS A 74 -4.70 -5.98 -0.58
CA LYS A 74 -5.73 -5.66 0.40
C LYS A 74 -5.16 -4.86 1.57
N ALA A 75 -4.02 -5.25 2.12
CA ALA A 75 -3.41 -4.56 3.26
C ALA A 75 -3.08 -3.10 2.92
N ILE A 76 -2.47 -2.86 1.76
CA ILE A 76 -2.20 -1.49 1.29
C ILE A 76 -3.52 -0.73 1.12
N ALA A 77 -4.51 -1.31 0.42
CA ALA A 77 -5.80 -0.68 0.17
C ALA A 77 -6.56 -0.33 1.47
N GLU A 78 -6.56 -1.24 2.44
CA GLU A 78 -7.17 -1.07 3.75
C GLU A 78 -6.55 0.12 4.46
N ARG A 79 -5.22 0.19 4.48
CA ARG A 79 -4.52 1.24 5.21
C ARG A 79 -4.63 2.60 4.53
N ILE A 80 -4.37 2.72 3.23
CA ILE A 80 -4.43 4.02 2.54
C ILE A 80 -5.86 4.58 2.52
N ARG A 81 -6.90 3.73 2.49
CA ARG A 81 -8.30 4.18 2.58
C ARG A 81 -8.62 4.90 3.90
N THR A 82 -7.87 4.59 4.96
CA THR A 82 -8.08 5.16 6.29
C THR A 82 -7.27 6.44 6.55
N PHE A 83 -6.47 6.88 5.58
CA PHE A 83 -5.83 8.18 5.66
C PHE A 83 -6.87 9.30 5.73
N SER A 84 -6.61 10.31 6.56
CA SER A 84 -7.51 11.40 6.90
C SER A 84 -6.72 12.71 6.88
N ALA A 85 -7.04 13.60 5.93
CA ALA A 85 -6.35 14.87 5.82
C ALA A 85 -6.51 15.74 7.07
N ASP A 86 -7.67 15.67 7.72
CA ASP A 86 -7.97 16.43 8.93
C ASP A 86 -7.13 15.93 10.13
N ASP A 87 -7.03 14.60 10.31
CA ASP A 87 -6.25 14.02 11.42
C ASP A 87 -4.75 14.34 11.27
N GLU A 88 -4.21 14.22 10.06
CA GLU A 88 -2.80 14.55 9.76
C GLU A 88 -2.52 16.05 9.91
N PHE A 89 -3.46 16.89 9.51
CA PHE A 89 -3.35 18.33 9.72
C PHE A 89 -3.32 18.67 11.21
N ASP A 90 -4.21 18.09 12.00
CA ASP A 90 -4.27 18.33 13.44
C ASP A 90 -3.00 17.83 14.18
N GLU A 91 -2.38 16.75 13.68
CA GLU A 91 -1.12 16.23 14.23
C GLU A 91 0.11 17.07 13.85
N ILE A 92 0.22 17.47 12.58
CA ILE A 92 1.44 18.08 12.03
C ILE A 92 1.42 19.62 12.12
N TRP A 93 0.24 20.23 11.90
CA TRP A 93 0.19 21.66 11.66
C TRP A 93 0.52 22.48 12.91
N SER A 94 1.45 23.40 12.73
CA SER A 94 1.67 24.49 13.66
C SER A 94 2.05 25.76 12.90
N ALA A 95 1.86 26.92 13.53
CA ALA A 95 2.30 28.18 12.92
C ALA A 95 3.83 28.22 12.69
N GLU A 96 4.61 27.47 13.49
CA GLU A 96 6.05 27.32 13.28
C GLU A 96 6.37 26.44 12.08
N PHE A 97 5.70 25.28 11.96
CA PHE A 97 5.80 24.40 10.78
C PHE A 97 5.49 25.17 9.49
N GLY A 98 4.38 25.92 9.46
CA GLY A 98 3.99 26.70 8.29
C GLY A 98 5.05 27.75 7.92
N ARG A 99 5.65 28.46 8.89
CA ARG A 99 6.72 29.42 8.62
C ARG A 99 8.01 28.76 8.15
N HIS A 100 8.37 27.62 8.73
CA HIS A 100 9.59 26.90 8.37
C HIS A 100 9.53 26.35 6.94
N ASN A 101 8.37 25.79 6.56
CA ASN A 101 8.18 25.15 5.26
C ASN A 101 7.57 26.09 4.20
N GLY A 102 7.17 27.31 4.57
CA GLY A 102 6.61 28.29 3.65
C GLY A 102 5.17 28.04 3.24
N TYR A 103 4.40 27.29 4.04
CA TYR A 103 2.99 27.00 3.80
C TYR A 103 2.05 27.90 4.61
N ARG A 104 0.91 28.23 4.03
CA ARG A 104 -0.28 28.65 4.77
C ARG A 104 -1.07 27.43 5.25
N PRO A 105 -1.88 27.56 6.33
CA PRO A 105 -2.72 26.47 6.79
C PRO A 105 -3.61 25.90 5.68
N SER A 106 -4.23 26.80 4.89
CA SER A 106 -5.13 26.43 3.78
C SER A 106 -4.41 25.70 2.65
N GLU A 107 -3.14 26.02 2.38
CA GLU A 107 -2.36 25.35 1.34
C GLU A 107 -1.96 23.94 1.80
N PHE A 108 -1.56 23.80 3.06
CA PHE A 108 -1.18 22.49 3.61
C PHE A 108 -2.37 21.52 3.72
N ILE A 109 -3.51 21.96 4.24
CA ILE A 109 -4.71 21.09 4.29
C ILE A 109 -5.18 20.69 2.89
N GLN A 110 -5.09 21.59 1.90
CA GLN A 110 -5.44 21.26 0.52
C GLN A 110 -4.56 20.15 -0.03
N MET A 111 -3.23 20.23 0.19
CA MET A 111 -2.29 19.19 -0.22
C MET A 111 -2.63 17.82 0.40
N LEU A 112 -2.97 17.79 1.68
CA LEU A 112 -3.39 16.56 2.37
C LEU A 112 -4.72 16.00 1.81
N GLN A 113 -5.67 16.87 1.47
CA GLN A 113 -6.94 16.45 0.86
C GLN A 113 -6.75 15.85 -0.53
N GLU A 114 -5.84 16.40 -1.33
CA GLU A 114 -5.46 15.85 -2.63
C GLU A 114 -4.85 14.45 -2.48
N ASP A 115 -3.98 14.25 -1.47
CA ASP A 115 -3.39 12.94 -1.16
C ASP A 115 -4.43 11.94 -0.61
N GLU A 116 -5.38 12.40 0.21
CA GLU A 116 -6.48 11.58 0.71
C GLU A 116 -7.38 11.08 -0.42
N GLU A 117 -7.74 11.95 -1.38
CA GLU A 117 -8.49 11.55 -2.57
C GLU A 117 -7.69 10.55 -3.41
N TYR A 118 -6.40 10.84 -3.64
CA TYR A 118 -5.49 9.96 -4.36
C TYR A 118 -5.46 8.55 -3.74
N PHE A 119 -5.28 8.46 -2.42
CA PHE A 119 -5.28 7.18 -1.71
C PHE A 119 -6.62 6.45 -1.80
N LYS A 120 -7.74 7.14 -1.65
CA LYS A 120 -9.08 6.54 -1.74
C LYS A 120 -9.34 5.94 -3.12
N GLU A 121 -8.96 6.65 -4.19
CA GLU A 121 -9.08 6.12 -5.56
C GLU A 121 -8.23 4.86 -5.77
N HIS A 122 -6.99 4.88 -5.28
CA HIS A 122 -6.07 3.74 -5.40
C HIS A 122 -6.54 2.55 -4.57
N ALA A 123 -7.09 2.76 -3.37
CA ALA A 123 -7.68 1.71 -2.56
C ALA A 123 -8.81 0.98 -3.32
N VAL A 124 -9.73 1.72 -3.96
CA VAL A 124 -10.82 1.14 -4.76
C VAL A 124 -10.28 0.29 -5.91
N ARG A 125 -9.26 0.78 -6.62
CA ARG A 125 -8.62 0.04 -7.73
C ARG A 125 -7.93 -1.24 -7.23
N MET A 126 -7.23 -1.16 -6.10
CA MET A 126 -6.57 -2.30 -5.47
C MET A 126 -7.56 -3.36 -4.98
N TYR A 127 -8.67 -2.98 -4.35
CA TYR A 127 -9.71 -3.94 -3.98
C TYR A 127 -10.29 -4.66 -5.20
N LYS A 128 -10.57 -3.92 -6.29
CA LYS A 128 -11.04 -4.52 -7.54
C LYS A 128 -10.03 -5.52 -8.09
N ALA A 129 -8.74 -5.18 -8.09
CA ALA A 129 -7.68 -6.09 -8.51
C ALA A 129 -7.55 -7.32 -7.59
N ALA A 130 -7.69 -7.15 -6.28
CA ALA A 130 -7.64 -8.26 -5.32
C ALA A 130 -8.83 -9.21 -5.51
N ILE A 131 -10.02 -8.68 -5.85
CA ILE A 131 -11.22 -9.46 -6.16
C ILE A 131 -11.08 -10.16 -7.51
N SER A 132 -10.52 -9.51 -8.54
CA SER A 132 -10.39 -10.11 -9.87
C SER A 132 -9.47 -11.34 -9.87
N LEU A 133 -8.49 -11.38 -8.98
CA LEU A 133 -7.67 -12.58 -8.78
C LEU A 133 -8.54 -13.78 -8.40
N ASP A 134 -9.61 -13.63 -7.63
CA ASP A 134 -10.50 -14.76 -7.28
C ASP A 134 -11.25 -15.33 -8.50
N TYR A 135 -11.52 -14.50 -9.51
CA TYR A 135 -12.28 -14.91 -10.70
C TYR A 135 -11.43 -15.51 -11.82
N GLU A 136 -10.11 -15.28 -11.84
CA GLU A 136 -9.21 -15.92 -12.81
C GLU A 136 -9.13 -17.44 -12.61
N GLU A 137 -9.39 -17.96 -11.40
CA GLU A 137 -9.44 -19.40 -11.10
C GLU A 137 -10.70 -20.07 -11.66
N VAL A 138 -11.85 -19.38 -11.61
CA VAL A 138 -13.15 -19.96 -12.01
C VAL A 138 -13.23 -20.22 -13.53
N LEU A 139 -12.42 -19.53 -14.33
CA LEU A 139 -12.42 -19.64 -15.79
C LEU A 139 -11.37 -20.60 -16.35
N GLU A 140 -10.43 -21.09 -15.53
CA GLU A 140 -9.41 -22.07 -15.95
C GLU A 140 -9.86 -23.53 -15.74
N ASP A 141 -10.79 -23.78 -14.81
CA ASP A 141 -11.34 -25.12 -14.53
C ASP A 141 -12.42 -25.59 -15.53
N ASP A 142 -12.79 -24.75 -16.51
CA ASP A 142 -13.82 -25.00 -17.53
C ASP A 142 -13.24 -25.40 -18.91
N LYS A 143 -11.98 -25.85 -19.00
CA LYS A 143 -11.34 -26.29 -20.27
C LYS A 143 -10.86 -27.74 -20.27
#